data_AF-A0A9J6FUG2-F1
#
_entry.id   AF-A0A9J6FUG2-F1
#
_cell.length_a   1.000
_cell.length_b   1.000
_cell.length_c   1.000
_cell.angle_alpha   90.00
_cell.angle_beta   90.00
_cell.angle_gamma   90.00
#
_symmetry.space_group_name_H-M   'P 1'
#
loop_
_entity.id
_entity.type
_entity.pdbx_description
1 polymer ?
#
loop_
_entity_poly.entity_id
_entity_poly.type
_entity_poly.pdbx_seq_one_letter_code
_entity_poly.pdbx_strand_id
1 'polypeptide(L)'
;MAHDGQEYVLVGYSEYLERRPLKFVEPIPAALICSACGNVSRSTFYLLCGHILCEQCYMSSATTSQCVCPLDNEVSVTDDVTNKKYPAEKLLRRKVRREGGCVRA
;
A
#
# COMPACT_ATOMS: atom_id res chain seq x y z
N MET A 1 3.34 -6.91 22.07
CA MET A 1 2.36 -5.94 21.55
C MET A 1 1.70 -6.58 20.35
N ALA A 2 0.52 -7.16 20.51
CA ALA A 2 -0.21 -7.82 19.43
C ALA A 2 -0.90 -6.73 18.60
N HIS A 3 -0.53 -6.60 17.33
CA HIS A 3 -1.26 -5.78 16.37
C HIS A 3 -2.56 -6.50 15.99
N ASP A 4 -3.48 -6.66 16.95
CA ASP A 4 -4.80 -7.24 16.72
C ASP A 4 -5.68 -6.19 16.04
N GLY A 5 -6.05 -6.45 14.78
CA GLY A 5 -7.21 -5.81 14.16
C GLY A 5 -7.00 -4.54 13.34
N GLN A 6 -5.77 -4.22 12.89
CA GLN A 6 -5.56 -3.05 12.04
C GLN A 6 -6.18 -3.29 10.64
N GLU A 7 -7.10 -2.40 10.27
CA GLU A 7 -7.87 -2.44 9.03
C GLU A 7 -7.13 -1.72 7.91
N TYR A 8 -6.99 -2.38 6.76
CA TYR A 8 -6.32 -1.81 5.60
C TYR A 8 -7.21 -1.91 4.38
N VAL A 9 -7.31 -0.82 3.63
CA VAL A 9 -7.96 -0.80 2.32
C VAL A 9 -6.93 -1.18 1.27
N LEU A 10 -7.25 -2.20 0.46
CA LEU A 10 -6.39 -2.61 -0.65
C LEU A 10 -6.66 -1.73 -1.88
N VAL A 11 -5.64 -1.36 -2.64
CA VAL A 11 -5.79 -0.65 -3.93
C VAL A 11 -4.87 -1.25 -5.01
N GLY A 12 -5.42 -1.49 -6.20
CA GLY A 12 -4.76 -2.15 -7.32
C GLY A 12 -4.79 -3.69 -7.25
N TYR A 13 -5.68 -4.28 -6.45
CA TYR A 13 -5.79 -5.74 -6.28
C TYR A 13 -6.98 -6.33 -7.04
N SER A 14 -8.20 -6.04 -6.61
CA SER A 14 -9.44 -6.37 -7.32
C SER A 14 -10.59 -5.52 -6.83
N GLU A 15 -11.53 -5.15 -7.71
CA GLU A 15 -12.62 -4.22 -7.39
C GLU A 15 -13.48 -4.66 -6.19
N TYR A 16 -13.54 -5.97 -5.94
CA TYR A 16 -14.26 -6.55 -4.81
C TYR A 16 -13.56 -6.31 -3.46
N LEU A 17 -12.23 -6.31 -3.43
CA LEU A 17 -11.43 -6.07 -2.23
C LEU A 17 -11.14 -4.59 -2.01
N GLU A 18 -11.13 -3.80 -3.08
CA GLU A 18 -10.77 -2.38 -3.04
C GLU A 18 -11.79 -1.49 -2.33
N ARG A 19 -13.02 -1.98 -2.18
CA ARG A 19 -14.11 -1.26 -1.52
C ARG A 19 -14.30 -1.61 -0.05
N ARG A 20 -13.49 -2.51 0.52
CA ARG A 20 -13.65 -2.97 1.91
C ARG A 20 -12.34 -2.91 2.69
N PRO A 21 -12.34 -2.35 3.90
CA PRO A 21 -11.23 -2.55 4.82
C PRO A 21 -11.11 -4.03 5.16
N LEU A 22 -9.90 -4.56 5.02
CA LEU A 22 -9.57 -5.94 5.36
C LEU A 22 -8.73 -5.96 6.63
N LYS A 23 -9.14 -6.78 7.60
CA LYS A 23 -8.34 -7.10 8.78
C LYS A 23 -7.41 -8.25 8.46
N PHE A 24 -6.13 -7.92 8.34
CA PHE A 24 -5.09 -8.91 8.19
C PHE A 24 -4.71 -9.43 9.58
N VAL A 25 -4.71 -10.76 9.74
CA VAL A 25 -4.26 -11.40 10.99
C VAL A 25 -2.75 -11.26 11.16
N GLU A 26 -2.02 -11.13 10.05
CA GLU A 26 -0.57 -10.93 10.06
C GLU A 26 -0.20 -9.47 9.77
N PRO A 27 0.84 -8.92 10.44
CA PRO A 27 1.22 -7.52 10.33
C PRO A 27 1.70 -7.21 8.90
N ILE A 28 1.00 -6.31 8.20
CA ILE A 28 1.37 -5.92 6.83
C ILE A 28 2.73 -5.21 6.85
N PRO A 29 3.64 -5.51 5.91
CA PRO A 29 4.88 -4.76 5.78
C PRO A 29 4.58 -3.28 5.53
N ALA A 30 5.18 -2.38 6.32
CA ALA A 30 5.05 -0.93 6.13
C ALA A 30 5.44 -0.50 4.69
N ALA A 31 6.34 -1.27 4.08
CA ALA A 31 6.71 -1.24 2.66
C ALA A 31 5.54 -1.18 1.65
N LEU A 32 4.35 -1.58 2.06
CA LEU A 32 3.15 -1.68 1.21
C LEU A 32 2.07 -0.65 1.54
N ILE A 33 2.23 0.03 2.67
CA ILE A 33 1.29 1.00 3.18
C ILE A 33 1.71 2.36 2.62
N CYS A 34 0.80 3.00 1.89
CA CYS A 34 1.01 4.36 1.44
C CYS A 34 1.05 5.31 2.65
N SER A 35 2.11 6.09 2.80
CA SER A 35 2.24 7.10 3.83
C SER A 35 1.22 8.23 3.66
N ALA A 36 0.80 8.55 2.42
CA ALA A 36 -0.13 9.64 2.15
C ALA A 36 -1.60 9.29 2.44
N CYS A 37 -2.05 8.11 2.02
CA CYS A 37 -3.46 7.70 2.14
C CYS A 37 -3.70 6.52 3.09
N GLY A 38 -2.66 5.88 3.61
CA GLY A 38 -2.77 4.70 4.49
C GLY A 38 -3.19 3.40 3.78
N ASN A 39 -3.51 3.46 2.48
CA ASN A 39 -3.97 2.29 1.74
C ASN A 39 -2.81 1.37 1.37
N VAL A 40 -3.11 0.08 1.29
CA VAL A 40 -2.14 -0.96 0.94
C VAL A 40 -2.21 -1.22 -0.56
N SER A 41 -1.11 -0.96 -1.24
CA SER A 41 -1.00 -1.21 -2.68
C SER A 41 -0.05 -2.34 -3.01
N ARG A 42 -0.30 -3.03 -4.12
CA ARG A 42 0.61 -4.04 -4.65
C ARG A 42 1.83 -3.41 -5.30
N SER A 43 1.71 -2.16 -5.75
CA SER A 43 2.77 -1.38 -6.36
C SER A 43 3.00 -0.16 -5.48
N THR A 44 4.15 -0.10 -4.81
CA THR A 44 4.56 1.05 -4.01
C THR A 44 5.82 1.69 -4.55
N PHE A 45 5.90 3.00 -4.37
CA PHE A 45 6.96 3.87 -4.85
C PHE A 45 7.67 4.48 -3.66
N TYR A 46 8.98 4.25 -3.57
CA TYR A 46 9.83 4.77 -2.49
C TYR A 46 10.47 6.05 -2.97
N LEU A 47 10.15 7.14 -2.29
CA LEU A 47 10.72 8.45 -2.58
C LEU A 47 12.03 8.64 -1.81
N LEU A 48 12.84 9.59 -2.26
CA LEU A 48 14.10 9.99 -1.62
C LEU A 48 13.91 10.42 -0.16
N CYS A 49 12.77 11.05 0.14
CA CYS A 49 12.40 11.44 1.51
C CYS A 49 12.17 10.25 2.45
N GLY A 50 12.18 9.01 1.94
CA GLY A 50 11.91 7.79 2.71
C GLY A 50 10.42 7.45 2.82
N HIS A 51 9.53 8.27 2.25
CA HIS A 51 8.10 7.98 2.21
C HIS A 51 7.73 7.00 1.11
N ILE A 52 6.66 6.26 1.36
CA ILE A 52 6.14 5.23 0.46
C ILE A 52 4.80 5.69 -0.07
N LEU A 53 4.64 5.75 -1.39
CA LEU A 53 3.36 6.09 -2.02
C LEU A 53 2.78 4.89 -2.77
N CYS A 54 1.46 4.77 -2.78
CA CYS A 54 0.79 3.86 -3.70
C CYS A 54 0.84 4.40 -5.13
N GLU A 55 0.64 3.54 -6.12
CA GLU A 55 0.63 3.92 -7.54
C GLU A 55 -0.27 5.13 -7.86
N GLN A 56 -1.47 5.18 -7.28
CA GLN A 56 -2.39 6.31 -7.51
C GLN A 56 -1.86 7.62 -6.93
N CYS A 57 -1.42 7.63 -5.66
CA CYS A 57 -0.83 8.82 -5.05
C CYS A 57 0.45 9.25 -5.78
N TYR A 58 1.28 8.29 -6.17
CA TYR A 58 2.48 8.57 -6.96
C TYR A 58 2.13 9.20 -8.31
N MET A 59 1.19 8.63 -9.08
CA MET A 59 0.79 9.20 -10.37
C MET A 59 0.14 10.58 -10.24
N SER A 60 -0.61 10.84 -9.16
CA SER A 60 -1.15 12.18 -8.90
C SER A 60 -0.07 13.21 -8.52
N SER A 61 1.00 12.77 -7.87
CA SER A 61 2.12 13.61 -7.44
C SER A 61 3.27 13.70 -8.45
N ALA A 62 3.37 12.74 -9.36
CA ALA A 62 4.41 12.65 -10.37
C ALA A 62 4.04 13.51 -11.59
N THR A 63 5.01 14.32 -12.00
CA THR A 63 5.02 15.07 -13.25
C THR A 63 5.95 14.36 -14.24
N THR A 64 6.14 14.95 -15.42
CA THR A 64 6.95 14.38 -16.51
C THR A 64 8.39 14.03 -16.09
N SER A 65 8.98 14.73 -15.12
CA SER A 65 10.38 14.55 -14.71
C SER A 65 10.60 14.47 -13.19
N GLN A 66 9.64 14.93 -12.39
CA GLN A 66 9.78 15.03 -10.94
C GLN A 66 8.49 14.60 -10.24
N CYS A 67 8.61 14.03 -9.06
CA CYS A 67 7.52 13.70 -8.16
C CYS A 67 7.67 14.53 -6.88
N VAL A 68 6.62 15.23 -6.49
CA VAL A 68 6.61 15.97 -5.22
C VAL A 68 5.92 15.12 -4.16
N CYS A 69 6.63 14.82 -3.08
CA CYS A 69 6.06 14.07 -1.96
C CYS A 69 4.87 14.85 -1.38
N PRO A 70 3.65 14.28 -1.31
CA PRO A 70 2.49 14.98 -0.78
C PRO A 70 2.51 15.14 0.75
N LEU A 71 3.47 14.52 1.46
CA LEU A 71 3.62 14.66 2.90
C LEU A 71 4.50 15.87 3.27
N ASP A 72 5.72 15.91 2.76
CA ASP A 72 6.74 16.90 3.14
C ASP A 72 7.05 17.90 2.01
N ASN A 73 6.40 17.78 0.86
CA ASN A 73 6.63 18.59 -0.34
C ASN A 73 8.07 18.46 -0.89
N GLU A 74 8.77 17.39 -0.54
CA GLU A 74 10.11 17.11 -1.06
C GLU A 74 10.04 16.65 -2.53
N VAL A 75 10.86 17.28 -3.37
CA VAL A 75 10.93 16.98 -4.79
C VAL A 75 11.92 15.84 -5.02
N SER A 76 11.40 14.72 -5.50
CA SER A 76 12.18 13.57 -5.97
C SER A 76 12.18 13.53 -7.49
N VAL A 77 13.30 13.19 -8.14
CA VAL A 77 13.28 12.91 -9.58
C VAL A 77 12.66 11.53 -9.81
N THR A 78 11.83 11.37 -10.84
CA THR A 78 11.09 10.12 -11.07
C THR A 78 12.01 8.92 -11.31
N ASP A 79 13.23 9.16 -11.79
CA ASP A 79 14.29 8.15 -11.98
C ASP A 79 14.84 7.59 -10.65
N ASP A 80 14.88 8.40 -9.60
CA ASP A 80 15.38 7.99 -8.28
C ASP A 80 14.31 7.25 -7.46
N VAL A 81 13.05 7.31 -7.91
CA VAL A 81 11.94 6.65 -7.22
C VAL A 81 12.00 5.14 -7.46
N THR A 82 12.23 4.38 -6.39
CA THR A 82 12.28 2.92 -6.46
C THR A 82 10.86 2.34 -6.43
N ASN A 83 10.44 1.66 -7.50
CA ASN A 83 9.18 0.92 -7.53
C ASN A 83 9.38 -0.50 -6.96
N LYS A 84 8.61 -0.86 -5.92
CA LYS A 84 8.49 -2.24 -5.46
C LYS A 84 7.11 -2.79 -5.75
N LYS A 85 7.08 -3.93 -6.43
CA LYS A 85 5.87 -4.71 -6.65
C LYS A 85 5.85 -5.89 -5.70
N TYR A 86 4.76 -6.02 -4.94
CA TYR A 86 4.46 -7.20 -4.16
C TYR A 86 3.37 -8.01 -4.86
N PRO A 87 3.58 -9.33 -5.03
CA PRO A 87 2.55 -10.19 -5.59
C PRO A 87 1.37 -10.26 -4.62
N ALA A 88 0.19 -9.99 -5.16
CA ALA A 88 -1.05 -9.97 -4.39
C ALA A 88 -1.29 -11.27 -3.64
N GLU A 89 -0.91 -12.40 -4.24
CA GLU A 89 -1.00 -13.73 -3.68
C GLU A 89 -0.31 -13.85 -2.32
N LYS A 90 0.84 -13.18 -2.11
CA LYS A 90 1.54 -13.22 -0.82
C LYS A 90 0.82 -12.42 0.26
N LEU A 91 0.10 -11.36 -0.09
CA LEU A 91 -0.75 -10.61 0.84
C LEU A 91 -2.05 -11.36 1.12
N LEU A 92 -2.72 -11.86 0.08
CA LEU A 92 -4.01 -12.54 0.19
C LEU A 92 -3.89 -13.92 0.87
N ARG A 93 -2.71 -14.55 0.82
CA ARG A 93 -2.40 -15.75 1.61
C ARG A 93 -2.33 -15.49 3.11
N ARG A 94 -2.13 -14.24 3.53
CA ARG A 94 -2.18 -13.88 4.95
C ARG A 94 -3.63 -13.97 5.38
N LYS A 95 -3.89 -14.71 6.46
CA LYS A 95 -5.25 -14.97 6.94
C LYS A 95 -5.99 -13.65 7.11
N VAL A 96 -7.09 -13.47 6.36
CA VAL A 96 -8.01 -12.36 6.54
C VAL A 96 -9.08 -12.82 7.53
N ARG A 97 -9.21 -12.11 8.65
CA ARG A 97 -10.27 -12.41 9.61
C ARG A 97 -11.55 -11.77 9.08
N ARG A 98 -12.40 -12.56 8.41
CA ARG A 98 -13.80 -12.18 8.21
C ARG A 98 -14.57 -12.48 9.50
N GLU A 99 -15.38 -11.54 9.97
CA GLU A 99 -16.42 -11.85 10.97
C GLU A 99 -17.35 -12.91 10.36
N GLY A 100 -17.23 -14.16 10.83
CA GLY A 100 -18.10 -15.26 10.41
C GLY A 100 -17.46 -16.61 10.07
N GLY A 101 -16.13 -16.74 10.06
CA GLY A 101 -15.48 -18.06 9.93
C GLY A 101 -14.28 -18.10 9.00
N CYS A 102 -13.24 -18.84 9.41
CA CYS A 102 -12.04 -19.08 8.62
C CYS A 102 -12.37 -19.89 7.36
N VAL A 103 -12.39 -19.24 6.19
CA VAL A 103 -12.24 -19.92 4.90
C VAL A 103 -10.84 -19.65 4.37
N ARG A 104 -10.10 -20.72 4.08
CA ARG A 104 -8.83 -20.64 3.34
C ARG A 104 -9.18 -20.18 1.92
N ALA A 105 -8.41 -19.22 1.41
CA ALA A 105 -8.42 -18.89 -0.01
C ALA A 105 -7.93 -20.08 -0.84
#